data_AF-A0A6P7YMW3-F1
#
_entry.id   AF-A0A6P7YMW3-F1
#
_cell.length_a   1.000
_cell.length_b   1.000
_cell.length_c   1.000
_cell.angle_alpha   90.00
_cell.angle_beta   90.00
_cell.angle_gamma   90.00
#
_symmetry.space_group_name_H-M   'P 1'
#
loop_
_entity.id
_entity.type
_entity.pdbx_description
1 polymer ?
#
loop_
_entity_poly.entity_id
_entity_poly.type
_entity_poly.pdbx_seq_one_letter_code
_entity_poly.pdbx_strand_id
1 'polypeptide(L)'
;MLSHQDRDIRDHHVSEGYNGGRQRSTEGNGTKISHDDISILNCFCSGDLEMIQSLFHNSLDIVNATLSIESDELRWSCRKTGLWSLEYKRELTNPLCITAKCGYADCLLYLLQRRADPNAAPGGKSPLHEACLEGHKNCVELLLEYRSNPNLLNDDGLAPLHLCTTKQSYQCAKLLIKYGALVNQPSEETEDTPLHIAAKHGLHEHVLLYLRYGASVDSMNSSKETPLNVACGDAKELKHQENYLKVCKLLLAHGANVNTQDEEKKSPLHKACKNASHCLVQWLLENQADVNAIDYNGISPMACVLQTAAFKQDLMPHLNVQSLLNHGSHKIWPGAFFKVLASCAAVPKIIEILVNSYDFIRITEKWVDAVPEDMFQMHLPFYESLFALSCSTRCLQHMCRCAIRKQFANQCHHLIPLLPIPKSLQKYLLLEPEGLIF
;
A
#
# COMPACT_ATOMS: atom_id res chain seq x y z
N MET A 1 -76.12 -6.60 12.93
CA MET A 1 -75.90 -6.86 11.49
C MET A 1 -74.41 -6.65 11.27
N LEU A 2 -73.62 -7.74 11.34
CA LEU A 2 -73.13 -8.49 10.16
C LEU A 2 -72.31 -7.56 9.24
N SER A 3 -71.03 -7.79 8.94
CA SER A 3 -70.28 -9.04 8.95
C SER A 3 -68.79 -8.78 8.71
N HIS A 4 -67.95 -9.52 9.44
CA HIS A 4 -66.71 -10.21 9.06
C HIS A 4 -65.93 -9.78 7.80
N GLN A 5 -64.60 -9.58 7.94
CA GLN A 5 -63.61 -10.61 7.58
C GLN A 5 -62.17 -10.19 7.94
N ASP A 6 -61.63 -10.83 8.98
CA ASP A 6 -60.21 -11.18 9.10
C ASP A 6 -59.87 -12.29 8.10
N ARG A 7 -58.67 -12.27 7.51
CA ARG A 7 -57.82 -13.46 7.21
C ARG A 7 -56.49 -13.09 6.56
N ASP A 8 -55.42 -13.48 7.26
CA ASP A 8 -54.31 -14.33 6.81
C ASP A 8 -53.74 -14.07 5.40
N ILE A 9 -52.51 -13.55 5.35
CA ILE A 9 -51.60 -13.76 4.22
C ILE A 9 -50.56 -14.80 4.65
N ARG A 10 -50.78 -16.03 4.18
CA ARG A 10 -49.85 -17.15 4.18
C ARG A 10 -48.81 -17.01 3.08
N ASP A 11 -47.67 -17.59 3.36
CA ASP A 11 -46.62 -18.08 2.46
C ASP A 11 -47.13 -18.50 1.07
N HIS A 12 -46.53 -17.91 0.03
CA HIS A 12 -46.43 -18.55 -1.29
C HIS A 12 -45.02 -18.39 -1.87
N HIS A 13 -44.32 -19.53 -1.84
CA HIS A 13 -43.21 -19.90 -2.70
C HIS A 13 -43.54 -19.71 -4.19
N VAL A 14 -42.63 -19.07 -4.93
CA VAL A 14 -42.33 -19.32 -6.35
C VAL A 14 -40.83 -18.99 -6.50
N SER A 15 -39.86 -19.91 -6.36
CA SER A 15 -39.40 -20.93 -7.33
C SER A 15 -39.23 -20.42 -8.77
N GLU A 16 -38.12 -19.73 -9.04
CA GLU A 16 -37.51 -19.67 -10.36
C GLU A 16 -36.07 -20.20 -10.29
N GLY A 17 -35.80 -21.20 -11.12
CA GLY A 17 -34.64 -22.07 -11.06
C GLY A 17 -33.40 -21.48 -11.72
N TYR A 18 -32.31 -21.47 -10.96
CA TYR A 18 -30.96 -21.40 -11.51
C TYR A 18 -30.41 -22.81 -11.72
N ASN A 19 -30.40 -23.24 -12.98
CA ASN A 19 -29.62 -24.36 -13.48
C ASN A 19 -28.14 -23.95 -13.51
N GLY A 20 -27.33 -24.51 -12.60
CA GLY A 20 -25.88 -24.41 -12.61
C GLY A 20 -25.31 -25.76 -12.21
N GLY A 21 -24.69 -26.45 -13.17
CA GLY A 21 -24.34 -27.87 -13.09
C GLY A 21 -23.53 -28.24 -11.86
N ARG A 22 -24.04 -29.21 -11.09
CA ARG A 22 -23.25 -30.03 -10.16
C ARG A 22 -22.15 -30.74 -10.95
N GLN A 23 -20.95 -30.16 -10.99
CA GLN A 23 -19.76 -30.99 -11.14
C GLN A 23 -19.65 -31.84 -9.88
N ARG A 24 -19.77 -33.15 -10.06
CA ARG A 24 -19.53 -34.16 -9.04
C ARG A 24 -18.09 -33.99 -8.57
N SER A 25 -17.91 -33.42 -7.38
CA SER A 25 -16.69 -33.61 -6.61
C SER A 25 -16.62 -35.10 -6.26
N THR A 26 -15.87 -35.86 -7.05
CA THR A 26 -15.41 -37.18 -6.68
C THR A 26 -14.53 -37.02 -5.45
N GLU A 27 -15.11 -37.20 -4.27
CA GLU A 27 -14.36 -37.41 -3.02
C GLU A 27 -13.55 -38.71 -3.23
N GLY A 28 -12.31 -38.54 -3.69
CA GLY A 28 -11.30 -39.58 -3.62
C GLY A 28 -10.96 -39.83 -2.15
N ASN A 29 -10.96 -41.09 -1.73
CA ASN A 29 -10.59 -41.55 -0.40
C ASN A 29 -9.25 -40.94 0.04
N GLY A 30 -9.29 -39.86 0.83
CA GLY A 30 -8.13 -39.33 1.53
C GLY A 30 -7.84 -40.19 2.76
N THR A 31 -6.76 -40.96 2.71
CA THR A 31 -6.20 -41.65 3.87
C THR A 31 -5.81 -40.65 4.95
N LYS A 32 -6.55 -40.62 6.05
CA LYS A 32 -6.16 -39.91 7.28
C LYS A 32 -5.08 -40.73 8.00
N ILE A 33 -3.86 -40.22 8.09
CA ILE A 33 -2.76 -40.83 8.85
C ILE A 33 -2.16 -39.69 9.72
N SER A 34 -1.83 -39.95 10.99
CA SER A 34 -1.63 -38.87 11.98
C SER A 34 -0.34 -38.92 12.80
N HIS A 35 0.60 -39.82 12.50
CA HIS A 35 1.90 -39.87 13.21
C HIS A 35 3.12 -40.01 12.29
N ASP A 36 3.00 -40.71 11.16
CA ASP A 36 4.06 -40.76 10.15
C ASP A 36 4.20 -39.42 9.40
N ASP A 37 3.10 -38.67 9.27
CA ASP A 37 3.03 -37.38 8.59
C ASP A 37 3.92 -36.31 9.23
N ILE A 38 4.03 -36.25 10.56
CA ILE A 38 4.90 -35.26 11.24
C ILE A 38 6.38 -35.56 10.97
N SER A 39 6.75 -36.84 10.95
CA SER A 39 8.11 -37.27 10.65
C SER A 39 8.46 -36.96 9.20
N ILE A 40 7.54 -37.25 8.26
CA ILE A 40 7.67 -36.93 6.83
C ILE A 40 7.75 -35.41 6.62
N LEU A 41 6.89 -34.63 7.27
CA LEU A 41 6.90 -33.17 7.25
C LEU A 41 8.24 -32.62 7.76
N ASN A 42 8.74 -33.13 8.90
CA ASN A 42 10.03 -32.71 9.45
C ASN A 42 11.19 -33.04 8.50
N CYS A 43 11.14 -34.17 7.78
CA CYS A 43 12.13 -34.52 6.75
C CYS A 43 12.09 -33.56 5.55
N PHE A 44 10.90 -33.15 5.12
CA PHE A 44 10.76 -32.17 4.04
C PHE A 44 11.19 -30.76 4.46
N CYS A 45 10.99 -30.41 5.73
CA CYS A 45 11.49 -29.17 6.29
C CYS A 45 13.03 -29.20 6.47
N SER A 46 13.63 -30.36 6.77
CA SER A 46 15.09 -30.50 6.91
C SER A 46 15.84 -30.51 5.58
N GLY A 47 15.17 -30.91 4.49
CA GLY A 47 15.74 -30.88 3.14
C GLY A 47 16.71 -32.02 2.82
N ASP A 48 16.76 -33.06 3.65
CA ASP A 48 17.68 -34.19 3.48
C ASP A 48 17.23 -35.10 2.32
N LEU A 49 17.90 -34.97 1.17
CA LEU A 49 17.60 -35.73 -0.05
C LEU A 49 17.67 -37.24 0.17
N GLU A 50 18.65 -37.74 0.92
CA GLU A 50 18.83 -39.18 1.17
C GLU A 50 17.69 -39.78 1.99
N MET A 51 17.22 -39.04 3.01
CA MET A 51 16.06 -39.43 3.82
C MET A 51 14.79 -39.46 2.98
N ILE A 52 14.56 -38.44 2.15
CA ILE A 52 13.44 -38.39 1.20
C ILE A 52 13.51 -39.59 0.24
N GLN A 53 14.67 -39.86 -0.37
CA GLN A 53 14.84 -41.01 -1.28
C GLN A 53 14.58 -42.36 -0.60
N SER A 54 14.96 -42.53 0.66
CA SER A 54 14.71 -43.75 1.43
C SER A 54 13.23 -43.95 1.76
N LEU A 55 12.51 -42.87 2.11
CA LEU A 55 11.07 -42.90 2.40
C LEU A 55 10.25 -43.22 1.14
N PHE A 56 10.65 -42.67 -0.02
CA PHE A 56 9.95 -42.87 -1.30
C PHE A 56 10.31 -44.16 -2.03
N HIS A 57 11.31 -44.93 -1.57
CA HIS A 57 11.61 -46.23 -2.20
C HIS A 57 10.47 -47.25 -2.02
N ASN A 58 9.63 -47.07 -0.99
CA ASN A 58 8.61 -48.03 -0.59
C ASN A 58 7.17 -47.61 -0.92
N SER A 59 6.91 -46.36 -1.33
CA SER A 59 5.54 -45.89 -1.54
C SER A 59 5.43 -44.80 -2.63
N LEU A 60 4.66 -45.11 -3.69
CA LEU A 60 4.35 -44.17 -4.78
C LEU A 60 3.15 -43.27 -4.43
N ASP A 61 2.28 -43.70 -3.51
CA ASP A 61 1.02 -43.01 -3.20
C ASP A 61 1.18 -41.79 -2.29
N ILE A 62 2.34 -41.61 -1.63
CA ILE A 62 2.61 -40.47 -0.73
C ILE A 62 2.95 -39.20 -1.50
N VAL A 63 3.32 -39.29 -2.78
CA VAL A 63 3.83 -38.14 -3.58
C VAL A 63 2.77 -37.03 -3.71
N ASN A 64 1.50 -37.39 -3.82
CA ASN A 64 0.36 -36.46 -3.88
C ASN A 64 -0.46 -36.46 -2.58
N ALA A 65 0.06 -37.04 -1.49
CA ALA A 65 -0.65 -37.05 -0.22
C ALA A 65 -0.82 -35.62 0.30
N THR A 66 -2.07 -35.27 0.63
CA THR A 66 -2.40 -34.00 1.28
C THR A 66 -2.09 -34.11 2.76
N LEU A 67 -1.01 -33.48 3.19
CA LEU A 67 -0.59 -33.40 4.59
C LEU A 67 -1.37 -32.27 5.26
N SER A 68 -2.03 -32.54 6.38
CA SER A 68 -2.70 -31.49 7.16
C SER A 68 -1.76 -30.97 8.25
N ILE A 69 -1.32 -29.73 8.11
CA ILE A 69 -0.64 -29.02 9.20
C ILE A 69 -1.73 -28.41 10.08
N GLU A 70 -1.75 -28.76 11.36
CA GLU A 70 -2.62 -28.13 12.35
C GLU A 70 -1.95 -26.81 12.77
N SER A 71 -2.54 -25.68 12.36
CA SER A 71 -2.09 -24.37 12.85
C SER A 71 -2.73 -24.05 14.21
N ASP A 72 -2.04 -23.31 15.07
CA ASP A 72 -2.52 -22.90 16.41
C ASP A 72 -3.75 -21.97 16.38
N GLU A 73 -4.22 -21.58 15.19
CA GLU A 73 -5.39 -20.73 15.00
C GLU A 73 -6.69 -21.55 15.02
N LEU A 74 -7.55 -21.24 15.99
CA LEU A 74 -8.88 -21.84 16.14
C LEU A 74 -9.90 -21.13 15.24
N ARG A 75 -10.55 -21.88 14.33
CA ARG A 75 -11.67 -21.41 13.52
C ARG A 75 -12.95 -22.16 13.86
N TRP A 76 -14.05 -21.42 13.87
CA TRP A 76 -15.38 -22.00 13.97
C TRP A 76 -15.70 -22.74 12.66
N SER A 77 -15.84 -24.05 12.75
CA SER A 77 -16.26 -24.91 11.65
C SER A 77 -17.67 -25.43 11.93
N CYS A 78 -18.56 -25.33 10.94
CA CYS A 78 -19.90 -25.91 11.04
C CYS A 78 -19.85 -27.34 10.48
N ARG A 79 -20.04 -28.35 11.34
CA ARG A 79 -20.17 -29.74 10.87
C ARG A 79 -21.51 -29.89 10.15
N LYS A 80 -21.63 -30.91 9.28
CA LYS A 80 -22.85 -31.22 8.48
C LYS A 80 -24.15 -31.32 9.31
N THR A 81 -24.08 -31.37 10.63
CA THR A 81 -25.20 -31.40 11.59
C THR A 81 -25.62 -30.03 12.15
N GLY A 82 -25.03 -28.92 11.69
CA GLY A 82 -25.33 -27.57 12.20
C GLY A 82 -24.71 -27.25 13.56
N LEU A 83 -23.89 -28.16 14.11
CA LEU A 83 -23.07 -27.90 15.29
C LEU A 83 -21.82 -27.13 14.87
N TRP A 84 -21.60 -26.00 15.53
CA TRP A 84 -20.37 -25.23 15.44
C TRP A 84 -19.35 -25.82 16.41
N SER A 85 -18.22 -26.31 15.89
CA SER A 85 -17.07 -26.74 16.67
C SER A 85 -15.89 -25.83 16.40
N LEU A 86 -15.20 -25.45 17.48
CA LEU A 86 -13.95 -24.71 17.42
C LEU A 86 -12.85 -25.73 17.05
N GLU A 87 -12.39 -25.69 15.79
CA GLU A 87 -11.38 -26.61 15.27
C GLU A 87 -10.13 -25.83 14.85
N TYR A 88 -8.96 -26.44 14.99
CA TYR A 88 -7.72 -25.86 14.45
C TYR A 88 -7.82 -25.75 12.93
N LYS A 89 -7.37 -24.63 12.38
CA LYS A 89 -7.31 -24.43 10.94
C LYS A 89 -6.31 -25.44 10.37
N ARG A 90 -6.85 -26.42 9.62
CA ARG A 90 -6.08 -27.43 8.89
C ARG A 90 -5.65 -26.82 7.56
N GLU A 91 -4.37 -26.52 7.45
CA GLU A 91 -3.78 -26.13 6.17
C GLU A 91 -3.37 -27.42 5.45
N LEU A 92 -4.07 -27.73 4.35
CA LEU A 92 -3.73 -28.85 3.50
C LEU A 92 -2.53 -28.46 2.65
N THR A 93 -1.43 -29.20 2.76
CA THR A 93 -0.19 -28.93 2.02
C THR A 93 0.26 -30.19 1.28
N ASN A 94 0.89 -29.99 0.13
CA ASN A 94 1.54 -31.07 -0.61
C ASN A 94 3.04 -31.07 -0.24
N PRO A 95 3.70 -32.23 -0.06
CA PRO A 95 5.16 -32.35 -0.09
C PRO A 95 5.87 -31.44 -1.11
N LEU A 96 5.30 -31.31 -2.30
CA LEU A 96 5.82 -30.45 -3.37
C LEU A 96 5.73 -28.95 -3.01
N CYS A 97 4.67 -28.51 -2.34
CA CYS A 97 4.55 -27.12 -1.87
C CYS A 97 5.57 -26.81 -0.77
N ILE A 98 5.84 -27.76 0.12
CA ILE A 98 6.81 -27.58 1.22
C ILE A 98 8.24 -27.46 0.66
N THR A 99 8.62 -28.36 -0.24
CA THR A 99 9.94 -28.30 -0.90
C THR A 99 10.11 -27.02 -1.73
N ALA A 100 9.05 -26.55 -2.39
CA ALA A 100 9.02 -25.28 -3.10
C ALA A 100 9.18 -24.07 -2.17
N LYS A 101 8.49 -24.07 -1.03
CA LYS A 101 8.58 -23.02 0.01
C LYS A 101 9.97 -22.94 0.65
N CYS A 102 10.62 -24.07 0.90
CA CYS A 102 11.96 -24.10 1.50
C CYS A 102 13.10 -23.90 0.50
N GLY A 103 12.81 -23.95 -0.81
CA GLY A 103 13.82 -23.77 -1.86
C GLY A 103 14.68 -24.99 -2.16
N TYR A 104 14.25 -26.19 -1.74
CA TYR A 104 14.98 -27.44 -1.97
C TYR A 104 14.78 -27.96 -3.41
N ALA A 105 15.51 -27.38 -4.35
CA ALA A 105 15.39 -27.68 -5.78
C ALA A 105 15.64 -29.17 -6.12
N ASP A 106 16.61 -29.82 -5.47
CA ASP A 106 16.94 -31.23 -5.74
C ASP A 106 15.82 -32.18 -5.29
N CYS A 107 15.25 -31.92 -4.10
CA CYS A 107 14.10 -32.66 -3.58
C CYS A 107 12.87 -32.44 -4.44
N LEU A 108 12.65 -31.20 -4.89
CA LEU A 108 11.56 -30.83 -5.79
C LEU A 108 11.69 -31.53 -7.15
N LEU A 109 12.89 -31.58 -7.73
CA LEU A 109 13.16 -32.32 -8.97
C LEU A 109 12.87 -33.82 -8.81
N TYR A 110 13.29 -34.42 -7.69
CA TYR A 110 13.04 -35.82 -7.41
C TYR A 110 11.52 -36.12 -7.33
N LEU A 111 10.74 -35.26 -6.67
CA LEU A 111 9.28 -35.40 -6.60
C LEU A 111 8.62 -35.23 -7.98
N LEU A 112 9.07 -34.27 -8.80
CA LEU A 112 8.54 -34.07 -10.15
C LEU A 112 8.85 -35.25 -11.08
N GLN A 113 10.03 -35.87 -10.97
CA GLN A 113 10.37 -37.10 -11.71
C GLN A 113 9.44 -38.27 -11.35
N ARG A 114 8.91 -38.29 -10.13
CA ARG A 114 7.92 -39.28 -9.66
C ARG A 114 6.47 -38.93 -10.04
N ARG A 115 6.26 -37.99 -10.96
CA ARG A 115 4.95 -37.53 -11.45
C ARG A 115 4.10 -36.83 -10.38
N ALA A 116 4.73 -36.10 -9.46
CA ALA A 116 4.00 -35.15 -8.63
C ALA A 116 3.28 -34.11 -9.51
N ASP A 117 2.03 -33.80 -9.20
CA ASP A 117 1.25 -32.82 -9.97
C ASP A 117 1.71 -31.39 -9.62
N PRO A 118 2.30 -30.64 -10.57
CA PRO A 118 2.88 -29.32 -10.29
C PRO A 118 1.81 -28.23 -10.06
N ASN A 119 0.56 -28.50 -10.45
CA ASN A 119 -0.58 -27.61 -10.27
C ASN A 119 -1.47 -27.99 -9.08
N ALA A 120 -1.07 -28.99 -8.28
CA ALA A 120 -1.84 -29.39 -7.10
C ALA A 120 -1.85 -28.25 -6.07
N ALA A 121 -3.05 -27.78 -5.72
CA ALA A 121 -3.24 -26.71 -4.73
C ALA A 121 -4.22 -27.17 -3.63
N PRO A 122 -3.85 -28.16 -2.79
CA PRO A 122 -4.78 -28.73 -1.82
C PRO A 122 -5.19 -27.73 -0.72
N GLY A 123 -4.34 -26.76 -0.39
CA GLY A 123 -4.64 -25.66 0.52
C GLY A 123 -4.78 -24.31 -0.19
N GLY A 124 -5.20 -24.32 -1.46
CA GLY A 124 -5.41 -23.11 -2.23
C GLY A 124 -4.16 -22.48 -2.83
N LYS A 125 -2.97 -22.90 -2.41
CA LYS A 125 -1.69 -22.42 -2.95
C LYS A 125 -0.95 -23.53 -3.69
N SER A 126 -0.67 -23.30 -4.95
CA SER A 126 0.20 -24.15 -5.77
C SER A 126 1.67 -24.05 -5.33
N PRO A 127 2.50 -25.06 -5.64
CA PRO A 127 3.94 -24.99 -5.40
C PRO A 127 4.60 -23.77 -6.06
N LEU A 128 4.08 -23.34 -7.22
CA LEU A 128 4.58 -22.17 -7.94
C LEU A 128 4.30 -20.88 -7.15
N HIS A 129 3.15 -20.78 -6.46
CA HIS A 129 2.83 -19.66 -5.59
C HIS A 129 3.83 -19.52 -4.44
N GLU A 130 4.10 -20.60 -3.72
CA GLU A 130 5.04 -20.63 -2.59
C GLU A 130 6.47 -20.29 -3.04
N ALA A 131 6.94 -20.88 -4.16
CA ALA A 131 8.27 -20.58 -4.69
C ALA A 131 8.44 -19.12 -5.10
N CYS A 132 7.39 -18.48 -5.63
CA CYS A 132 7.42 -17.07 -6.02
C CYS A 132 7.40 -16.11 -4.82
N LEU A 133 6.65 -16.48 -3.77
CA LEU A 133 6.57 -15.72 -2.52
C LEU A 133 7.94 -15.61 -1.83
N GLU A 134 8.63 -16.75 -1.70
CA GLU A 134 9.95 -16.83 -1.07
C GLU A 134 11.10 -16.44 -2.02
N GLY A 135 10.82 -16.31 -3.32
CA GLY A 135 11.80 -15.87 -4.32
C GLY A 135 12.81 -16.95 -4.76
N HIS A 136 12.44 -18.23 -4.65
CA HIS A 136 13.29 -19.36 -5.02
C HIS A 136 13.29 -19.62 -6.53
N LYS A 137 14.16 -18.90 -7.26
CA LYS A 137 14.28 -18.98 -8.73
C LYS A 137 14.39 -20.42 -9.25
N ASN A 138 15.28 -21.24 -8.66
CA ASN A 138 15.55 -22.58 -9.18
C ASN A 138 14.30 -23.47 -9.11
N CYS A 139 13.51 -23.37 -8.04
CA CYS A 139 12.25 -24.08 -7.91
C CYS A 139 11.22 -23.59 -8.93
N VAL A 140 11.13 -22.27 -9.17
CA VAL A 140 10.25 -21.69 -10.20
C VAL A 140 10.62 -22.18 -11.60
N GLU A 141 11.92 -22.21 -11.93
CA GLU A 141 12.40 -22.70 -13.23
C GLU A 141 12.01 -24.16 -13.46
N LEU A 142 12.27 -25.04 -12.48
CA LEU A 142 11.89 -26.45 -12.54
C LEU A 142 10.37 -26.63 -12.67
N LEU A 143 9.58 -25.94 -11.86
CA LEU A 143 8.12 -26.05 -11.93
C LEU A 143 7.57 -25.62 -13.30
N LEU A 144 8.13 -24.57 -13.91
CA LEU A 144 7.72 -24.10 -15.23
C LEU A 144 8.15 -25.06 -16.36
N GLU A 145 9.32 -25.68 -16.26
CA GLU A 145 9.77 -26.72 -17.20
C GLU A 145 8.83 -27.95 -17.20
N TYR A 146 8.31 -28.33 -16.03
CA TYR A 146 7.33 -29.41 -15.87
C TYR A 146 5.88 -28.97 -16.15
N ARG A 147 5.68 -27.88 -16.92
CA ARG A 147 4.37 -27.37 -17.38
C ARG A 147 3.41 -26.94 -16.27
N SER A 148 3.93 -26.40 -15.16
CA SER A 148 3.07 -25.64 -14.24
C SER A 148 2.41 -24.46 -14.96
N ASN A 149 1.17 -24.14 -14.58
CA ASN A 149 0.44 -23.01 -15.16
C ASN A 149 0.87 -21.70 -14.46
N PRO A 150 1.52 -20.76 -15.16
CA PRO A 150 1.98 -19.49 -14.58
C PRO A 150 0.85 -18.50 -14.27
N ASN A 151 -0.38 -18.79 -14.69
CA ASN A 151 -1.56 -17.93 -14.51
C ASN A 151 -2.61 -18.55 -13.57
N LEU A 152 -2.29 -19.68 -12.93
CA LEU A 152 -3.18 -20.33 -11.97
C LEU A 152 -3.42 -19.39 -10.79
N LEU A 153 -4.67 -19.18 -10.41
CA LEU A 153 -5.01 -18.34 -9.26
C LEU A 153 -4.98 -19.17 -7.97
N ASN A 154 -4.53 -18.57 -6.88
CA ASN A 154 -4.67 -19.15 -5.54
C ASN A 154 -6.09 -18.90 -4.99
N ASP A 155 -6.40 -19.43 -3.80
CA ASP A 155 -7.71 -19.20 -3.14
C ASP A 155 -7.98 -17.71 -2.82
N ASP A 156 -6.94 -16.89 -2.73
CA ASP A 156 -7.03 -15.43 -2.56
C ASP A 156 -7.22 -14.69 -3.90
N GLY A 157 -7.37 -15.42 -5.02
CA GLY A 157 -7.52 -14.84 -6.35
C GLY A 157 -6.25 -14.19 -6.91
N LEU A 158 -5.06 -14.55 -6.41
CA LEU A 158 -3.76 -14.03 -6.81
C LEU A 158 -3.04 -15.00 -7.74
N ALA A 159 -2.55 -14.48 -8.87
CA ALA A 159 -1.62 -15.21 -9.76
C ALA A 159 -0.18 -15.23 -9.18
N PRO A 160 0.71 -16.14 -9.62
CA PRO A 160 2.10 -16.22 -9.17
C PRO A 160 2.90 -14.92 -9.32
N LEU A 161 2.59 -14.14 -10.36
CA LEU A 161 3.26 -12.86 -10.60
C LEU A 161 2.92 -11.80 -9.53
N HIS A 162 1.74 -11.89 -8.91
CA HIS A 162 1.31 -11.02 -7.81
C HIS A 162 2.08 -11.31 -6.52
N LEU A 163 2.53 -12.55 -6.32
CA LEU A 163 3.26 -12.96 -5.12
C LEU A 163 4.73 -12.55 -5.14
N CYS A 164 5.22 -12.01 -6.26
CA CYS A 164 6.58 -11.49 -6.39
C CYS A 164 6.75 -10.14 -5.66
N THR A 165 6.70 -10.15 -4.33
CA THR A 165 6.70 -8.96 -3.46
C THR A 165 8.07 -8.59 -2.88
N THR A 166 9.06 -9.48 -3.03
CA THR A 166 10.42 -9.27 -2.51
C THR A 166 11.42 -8.94 -3.61
N LYS A 167 12.55 -8.31 -3.28
CA LYS A 167 13.62 -8.06 -4.27
C LYS A 167 14.19 -9.36 -4.87
N GLN A 168 14.23 -10.43 -4.09
CA GLN A 168 14.74 -11.74 -4.52
C GLN A 168 13.82 -12.38 -5.59
N SER A 169 12.52 -12.14 -5.50
CA SER A 169 11.54 -12.61 -6.48
C SER A 169 11.69 -11.98 -7.89
N TYR A 170 12.58 -11.00 -8.10
CA TYR A 170 12.80 -10.39 -9.42
C TYR A 170 13.13 -11.43 -10.50
N GLN A 171 14.00 -12.39 -10.17
CA GLN A 171 14.38 -13.43 -11.10
C GLN A 171 13.22 -14.39 -11.39
N CYS A 172 12.36 -14.64 -10.38
CA CYS A 172 11.13 -15.42 -10.53
C CYS A 172 10.15 -14.73 -11.47
N ALA A 173 9.89 -13.43 -11.27
CA ALA A 173 9.04 -12.62 -12.15
C ALA A 173 9.51 -12.65 -13.61
N LYS A 174 10.83 -12.57 -13.84
CA LYS A 174 11.42 -12.68 -15.19
C LYS A 174 11.18 -14.04 -15.84
N LEU A 175 11.28 -15.13 -15.06
CA LEU A 175 10.99 -16.48 -15.54
C LEU A 175 9.50 -16.64 -15.86
N LEU A 176 8.62 -16.23 -14.95
CA LEU A 176 7.17 -16.30 -15.15
C LEU A 176 6.74 -15.63 -16.47
N ILE A 177 7.22 -14.42 -16.74
CA ILE A 177 6.94 -13.70 -17.98
C ILE A 177 7.46 -14.45 -19.21
N LYS A 178 8.68 -15.02 -19.13
CA LYS A 178 9.27 -15.81 -20.22
C LYS A 178 8.43 -17.05 -20.56
N TYR A 179 7.80 -17.65 -19.55
CA TYR A 179 6.94 -18.83 -19.70
C TYR A 179 5.45 -18.48 -19.96
N GLY A 180 5.13 -17.21 -20.25
CA GLY A 180 3.79 -16.80 -20.69
C GLY A 180 2.85 -16.32 -19.58
N ALA A 181 3.39 -15.85 -18.45
CA ALA A 181 2.58 -15.17 -17.43
C ALA A 181 1.97 -13.87 -17.97
N LEU A 182 0.69 -13.64 -17.66
CA LEU A 182 -0.04 -12.44 -18.06
C LEU A 182 0.31 -11.27 -17.13
N VAL A 183 1.02 -10.28 -17.67
CA VAL A 183 1.49 -9.10 -16.90
C VAL A 183 0.35 -8.18 -16.44
N ASN A 184 -0.80 -8.21 -17.13
CA ASN A 184 -1.97 -7.37 -16.83
C ASN A 184 -3.14 -8.16 -16.22
N GLN A 185 -2.92 -9.40 -15.77
CA GLN A 185 -3.98 -10.18 -15.13
C GLN A 185 -4.33 -9.52 -13.79
N PRO A 186 -5.58 -9.09 -13.56
CA PRO A 186 -6.00 -8.57 -12.26
C PRO A 186 -6.15 -9.70 -11.24
N SER A 187 -6.00 -9.39 -9.95
CA SER A 187 -6.47 -10.25 -8.86
C SER A 187 -8.00 -10.33 -8.84
N GLU A 188 -8.58 -11.43 -8.32
CA GLU A 188 -10.05 -11.55 -8.28
C GLU A 188 -10.71 -10.67 -7.21
N GLU A 189 -10.06 -10.48 -6.06
CA GLU A 189 -10.68 -9.74 -4.93
C GLU A 189 -10.52 -8.22 -5.07
N THR A 190 -9.29 -7.75 -5.34
CA THR A 190 -8.96 -6.32 -5.36
C THR A 190 -8.81 -5.74 -6.76
N GLU A 191 -8.83 -6.57 -7.80
CA GLU A 191 -8.51 -6.18 -9.17
C GLU A 191 -7.12 -5.53 -9.33
N ASP A 192 -6.22 -5.79 -8.37
CA ASP A 192 -4.85 -5.30 -8.41
C ASP A 192 -4.07 -6.04 -9.49
N THR A 193 -3.43 -5.31 -10.38
CA THR A 193 -2.48 -5.89 -11.33
C THR A 193 -1.12 -6.13 -10.67
N PRO A 194 -0.23 -6.96 -11.25
CA PRO A 194 1.13 -7.17 -10.74
C PRO A 194 1.93 -5.86 -10.60
N LEU A 195 1.62 -4.87 -11.44
CA LEU A 195 2.19 -3.53 -11.37
C LEU A 195 1.76 -2.77 -10.10
N HIS A 196 0.50 -2.89 -9.66
CA HIS A 196 0.03 -2.28 -8.40
C HIS A 196 0.78 -2.86 -7.20
N ILE A 197 0.98 -4.18 -7.17
CA ILE A 197 1.67 -4.84 -6.06
C ILE A 197 3.15 -4.48 -6.05
N ALA A 198 3.82 -4.46 -7.21
CA ALA A 198 5.21 -4.00 -7.29
C ALA A 198 5.36 -2.55 -6.85
N ALA A 199 4.38 -1.69 -7.17
CA ALA A 199 4.33 -0.30 -6.74
C ALA A 199 4.12 -0.16 -5.21
N LYS A 200 3.21 -0.97 -4.63
CA LYS A 200 2.93 -1.06 -3.19
C LYS A 200 4.17 -1.40 -2.36
N HIS A 201 5.05 -2.25 -2.87
CA HIS A 201 6.28 -2.65 -2.18
C HIS A 201 7.52 -1.83 -2.57
N GLY A 202 7.38 -0.83 -3.46
CA GLY A 202 8.50 0.01 -3.90
C GLY A 202 9.54 -0.74 -4.75
N LEU A 203 9.14 -1.79 -5.48
CA LEU A 203 10.04 -2.64 -6.25
C LEU A 203 10.30 -2.07 -7.66
N HIS A 204 11.18 -1.07 -7.75
CA HIS A 204 11.51 -0.39 -9.01
C HIS A 204 12.00 -1.33 -10.13
N GLU A 205 12.78 -2.37 -9.82
CA GLU A 205 13.24 -3.34 -10.82
C GLU A 205 12.09 -4.17 -11.42
N HIS A 206 11.13 -4.60 -10.60
CA HIS A 206 9.93 -5.31 -11.04
C HIS A 206 9.02 -4.39 -11.86
N VAL A 207 8.82 -3.16 -11.40
CA VAL A 207 8.05 -2.14 -12.15
C VAL A 207 8.65 -1.93 -13.54
N LEU A 208 9.97 -1.74 -13.64
CA LEU A 208 10.65 -1.58 -14.92
C LEU A 208 10.48 -2.82 -15.82
N LEU A 209 10.58 -4.02 -15.24
CA LEU A 209 10.37 -5.27 -15.96
C LEU A 209 8.95 -5.32 -16.54
N TYR A 210 7.93 -5.10 -15.72
CA TYR A 210 6.52 -5.16 -16.12
C TYR A 210 6.20 -4.11 -17.19
N LEU A 211 6.66 -2.87 -17.02
CA LEU A 211 6.50 -1.81 -18.01
C LEU A 211 7.13 -2.16 -19.36
N ARG A 212 8.31 -2.81 -19.37
CA ARG A 212 8.96 -3.27 -20.60
C ARG A 212 8.19 -4.37 -21.34
N TYR A 213 7.40 -5.17 -20.62
CA TYR A 213 6.57 -6.24 -21.21
C TYR A 213 5.12 -5.82 -21.45
N GLY A 214 4.84 -4.50 -21.48
CA GLY A 214 3.52 -3.98 -21.85
C GLY A 214 2.53 -3.91 -20.70
N ALA A 215 3.00 -3.74 -19.46
CA ALA A 215 2.11 -3.44 -18.34
C ALA A 215 1.36 -2.12 -18.57
N SER A 216 0.05 -2.14 -18.35
CA SER A 216 -0.80 -0.95 -18.40
C SER A 216 -0.51 -0.05 -17.19
N VAL A 217 -0.02 1.16 -17.44
CA VAL A 217 0.45 2.09 -16.39
C VAL A 217 -0.70 2.70 -15.60
N ASP A 218 -1.81 3.03 -16.26
CA ASP A 218 -2.99 3.67 -15.66
C ASP A 218 -4.14 2.69 -15.44
N SER A 219 -3.85 1.39 -15.32
CA SER A 219 -4.89 0.44 -14.91
C SER A 219 -5.41 0.79 -13.53
N MET A 220 -6.71 0.67 -13.35
CA MET A 220 -7.40 0.99 -12.11
C MET A 220 -7.79 -0.32 -11.43
N ASN A 221 -7.53 -0.42 -10.12
CA ASN A 221 -8.05 -1.50 -9.29
C ASN A 221 -9.49 -1.23 -8.86
N SER A 222 -10.06 -2.09 -8.00
CA SER A 222 -11.46 -1.97 -7.55
C SER A 222 -11.77 -0.65 -6.85
N SER A 223 -10.78 -0.05 -6.17
CA SER A 223 -10.87 1.28 -5.52
C SER A 223 -10.51 2.44 -6.46
N LYS A 224 -10.47 2.19 -7.77
CA LYS A 224 -10.04 3.13 -8.83
C LYS A 224 -8.66 3.73 -8.60
N GLU A 225 -7.81 3.03 -7.87
CA GLU A 225 -6.43 3.45 -7.64
C GLU A 225 -5.57 3.03 -8.82
N THR A 226 -4.69 3.92 -9.25
CA THR A 226 -3.62 3.61 -10.20
C THR A 226 -2.38 3.11 -9.45
N PRO A 227 -1.42 2.44 -10.12
CA PRO A 227 -0.16 2.03 -9.50
C PRO A 227 0.60 3.22 -8.89
N LEU A 228 0.48 4.41 -9.49
CA LEU A 228 1.06 5.64 -8.95
C LEU A 228 0.40 6.05 -7.62
N ASN A 229 -0.94 5.99 -7.53
CA ASN A 229 -1.68 6.24 -6.29
C ASN A 229 -1.24 5.27 -5.17
N VAL A 230 -1.13 3.98 -5.49
CA VAL A 230 -0.71 2.95 -4.54
C VAL A 230 0.72 3.20 -4.04
N ALA A 231 1.67 3.49 -4.94
CA ALA A 231 3.06 3.83 -4.56
C ALA A 231 3.13 5.02 -3.59
N CYS A 232 2.35 6.07 -3.85
CA CYS A 232 2.31 7.25 -2.96
C CYS A 232 1.62 6.94 -1.61
N GLY A 233 0.67 6.01 -1.58
CA GLY A 233 -0.09 5.60 -0.39
C GLY A 233 0.68 4.70 0.58
N ASP A 234 1.61 3.90 0.08
CA ASP A 234 2.38 2.95 0.91
C ASP A 234 3.81 3.40 1.26
N ALA A 235 4.23 4.58 0.81
CA ALA A 235 5.49 5.24 1.17
C ALA A 235 5.52 5.77 2.63
N LYS A 236 5.32 4.89 3.62
CA LYS A 236 5.25 5.26 5.05
C LYS A 236 6.62 5.41 5.70
N GLU A 237 7.62 4.64 5.25
CA GLU A 237 8.94 4.56 5.89
C GLU A 237 10.02 5.36 5.17
N LEU A 238 10.82 6.15 5.91
CA LEU A 238 11.94 6.95 5.37
C LEU A 238 12.91 6.11 4.53
N LYS A 239 13.26 4.91 5.01
CA LYS A 239 14.25 4.03 4.37
C LYS A 239 13.82 3.58 2.96
N HIS A 240 12.52 3.57 2.69
CA HIS A 240 11.97 3.08 1.44
C HIS A 240 11.49 4.21 0.51
N GLN A 241 11.41 5.46 0.98
CA GLN A 241 10.99 6.62 0.17
C GLN A 241 11.80 6.79 -1.12
N GLU A 242 13.11 6.51 -1.11
CA GLU A 242 13.93 6.58 -2.33
C GLU A 242 13.51 5.55 -3.38
N ASN A 243 13.10 4.35 -2.94
CA ASN A 243 12.64 3.31 -3.86
C ASN A 243 11.26 3.67 -4.43
N TYR A 244 10.35 4.19 -3.61
CA TYR A 244 9.07 4.71 -4.09
C TYR A 244 9.25 5.87 -5.06
N LEU A 245 10.19 6.79 -4.80
CA LEU A 245 10.51 7.88 -5.72
C LEU A 245 11.01 7.36 -7.07
N LYS A 246 11.84 6.32 -7.08
CA LYS A 246 12.27 5.65 -8.32
C LYS A 246 11.09 5.02 -9.05
N VAL A 247 10.19 4.34 -8.34
CA VAL A 247 8.96 3.77 -8.92
C VAL A 247 8.10 4.87 -9.57
N CYS A 248 7.82 5.96 -8.86
CA CYS A 248 7.00 7.05 -9.39
C CYS A 248 7.65 7.70 -10.64
N LYS A 249 8.98 7.88 -10.62
CA LYS A 249 9.75 8.37 -11.79
C LYS A 249 9.61 7.45 -12.99
N LEU A 250 9.69 6.14 -12.79
CA LEU A 250 9.52 5.15 -13.87
C LEU A 250 8.11 5.16 -14.42
N LEU A 251 7.08 5.18 -13.56
CA LEU A 251 5.69 5.21 -13.98
C LEU A 251 5.40 6.46 -14.83
N LEU A 252 5.87 7.63 -14.40
CA LEU A 252 5.68 8.88 -15.14
C LEU A 252 6.45 8.89 -16.48
N ALA A 253 7.66 8.36 -16.52
CA ALA A 253 8.43 8.22 -17.76
C ALA A 253 7.70 7.34 -18.80
N HIS A 254 6.87 6.40 -18.33
CA HIS A 254 6.02 5.55 -19.17
C HIS A 254 4.59 6.13 -19.39
N GLY A 255 4.35 7.39 -19.02
CA GLY A 255 3.11 8.11 -19.33
C GLY A 255 2.03 8.08 -18.25
N ALA A 256 2.34 7.67 -17.02
CA ALA A 256 1.36 7.71 -15.92
C ALA A 256 0.79 9.11 -15.70
N ASN A 257 -0.51 9.21 -15.48
CA ASN A 257 -1.13 10.50 -15.17
C ASN A 257 -0.94 10.87 -13.69
N VAL A 258 -0.33 12.03 -13.43
CA VAL A 258 -0.04 12.55 -12.07
C VAL A 258 -1.31 13.03 -11.35
N ASN A 259 -2.36 13.35 -12.09
CA ASN A 259 -3.59 13.91 -11.56
C ASN A 259 -4.74 12.88 -11.50
N THR A 260 -4.41 11.59 -11.41
CA THR A 260 -5.40 10.52 -11.22
C THR A 260 -6.11 10.66 -9.89
N GLN A 261 -7.34 10.21 -9.81
CA GLN A 261 -8.16 10.28 -8.61
C GLN A 261 -8.69 8.88 -8.28
N ASP A 262 -8.58 8.49 -7.02
CA ASP A 262 -9.21 7.26 -6.51
C ASP A 262 -10.73 7.45 -6.32
N GLU A 263 -11.42 6.43 -5.81
CA GLU A 263 -12.86 6.50 -5.52
C GLU A 263 -13.25 7.63 -4.57
N GLU A 264 -12.39 7.98 -3.62
CA GLU A 264 -12.58 9.09 -2.69
C GLU A 264 -12.11 10.45 -3.27
N LYS A 265 -11.79 10.49 -4.56
CA LYS A 265 -11.20 11.65 -5.27
C LYS A 265 -9.84 12.10 -4.73
N LYS A 266 -9.12 11.25 -4.01
CA LYS A 266 -7.77 11.57 -3.55
C LYS A 266 -6.80 11.41 -4.71
N SER A 267 -5.99 12.45 -4.91
CA SER A 267 -4.88 12.43 -5.87
C SER A 267 -3.62 11.78 -5.29
N PRO A 268 -2.60 11.42 -6.10
CA PRO A 268 -1.32 10.93 -5.59
C PRO A 268 -0.70 11.91 -4.58
N LEU A 269 -0.91 13.22 -4.80
CA LEU A 269 -0.46 14.28 -3.91
C LEU A 269 -1.12 14.18 -2.53
N HIS A 270 -2.42 13.90 -2.44
CA HIS A 270 -3.09 13.67 -1.15
C HIS A 270 -2.46 12.51 -0.38
N LYS A 271 -2.21 11.38 -1.07
CA LYS A 271 -1.61 10.19 -0.46
C LYS A 271 -0.17 10.45 0.01
N ALA A 272 0.65 11.11 -0.82
CA ALA A 272 2.00 11.51 -0.46
C ALA A 272 2.03 12.49 0.73
N CYS A 273 1.09 13.45 0.76
CA CYS A 273 0.90 14.40 1.86
C CYS A 273 0.51 13.72 3.18
N LYS A 274 -0.43 12.76 3.15
CA LYS A 274 -0.81 11.94 4.32
C LYS A 274 0.37 11.15 4.89
N ASN A 275 1.30 10.78 4.03
CA ASN A 275 2.52 10.07 4.40
C ASN A 275 3.70 10.97 4.78
N ALA A 276 3.51 12.29 4.78
CA ALA A 276 4.55 13.25 5.07
C ALA A 276 5.85 13.05 4.24
N SER A 277 5.75 12.49 3.02
CA SER A 277 6.91 12.17 2.19
C SER A 277 7.39 13.37 1.36
N HIS A 278 8.37 14.13 1.88
CA HIS A 278 8.86 15.36 1.23
C HIS A 278 9.37 15.16 -0.20
N CYS A 279 10.22 14.16 -0.44
CA CYS A 279 10.78 13.91 -1.76
C CYS A 279 9.70 13.59 -2.81
N LEU A 280 8.65 12.86 -2.41
CA LEU A 280 7.53 12.53 -3.30
C LEU A 280 6.65 13.75 -3.56
N VAL A 281 6.35 14.55 -2.53
CA VAL A 281 5.56 15.78 -2.68
C VAL A 281 6.28 16.77 -3.60
N GLN A 282 7.56 17.03 -3.36
CA GLN A 282 8.34 17.93 -4.22
C GLN A 282 8.35 17.43 -5.67
N TRP A 283 8.61 16.15 -5.88
CA TRP A 283 8.65 15.57 -7.22
C TRP A 283 7.28 15.62 -7.93
N LEU A 284 6.17 15.34 -7.23
CA LEU A 284 4.82 15.46 -7.78
C LEU A 284 4.52 16.92 -8.20
N LEU A 285 4.90 17.88 -7.36
CA LEU A 285 4.70 19.31 -7.63
C LEU A 285 5.54 19.82 -8.82
N GLU A 286 6.77 19.32 -8.98
CA GLU A 286 7.61 19.59 -10.16
C GLU A 286 6.97 19.06 -11.45
N ASN A 287 6.19 17.98 -11.37
CA ASN A 287 5.47 17.37 -12.50
C ASN A 287 4.02 17.85 -12.63
N GLN A 288 3.73 19.07 -12.18
CA GLN A 288 2.42 19.74 -12.35
C GLN A 288 1.24 19.01 -11.71
N ALA A 289 1.46 18.33 -10.57
CA ALA A 289 0.37 17.85 -9.74
C ALA A 289 -0.53 19.00 -9.27
N ASP A 290 -1.85 18.80 -9.30
CA ASP A 290 -2.80 19.79 -8.82
C ASP A 290 -2.72 19.93 -7.30
N VAL A 291 -2.18 21.08 -6.87
CA VAL A 291 -1.96 21.45 -5.47
C VAL A 291 -3.28 21.69 -4.72
N ASN A 292 -4.31 22.11 -5.45
CA ASN A 292 -5.60 22.54 -4.90
C ASN A 292 -6.72 21.53 -5.17
N ALA A 293 -6.39 20.32 -5.63
CA ALA A 293 -7.35 19.23 -5.74
C ALA A 293 -8.04 19.01 -4.38
N ILE A 294 -9.32 18.69 -4.40
CA ILE A 294 -10.11 18.39 -3.20
C ILE A 294 -10.61 16.96 -3.25
N ASP A 295 -10.51 16.26 -2.12
CA ASP A 295 -11.12 14.94 -1.97
C ASP A 295 -12.65 15.03 -1.78
N TYR A 296 -13.33 13.89 -1.68
CA TYR A 296 -14.77 13.83 -1.45
C TYR A 296 -15.22 14.55 -0.15
N ASN A 297 -14.33 14.61 0.84
CA ASN A 297 -14.58 15.27 2.13
C ASN A 297 -14.29 16.79 2.09
N GLY A 298 -13.89 17.34 0.95
CA GLY A 298 -13.49 18.74 0.80
C GLY A 298 -12.16 19.08 1.47
N ILE A 299 -11.33 18.08 1.74
CA ILE A 299 -10.00 18.21 2.33
C ILE A 299 -9.00 18.42 1.18
N SER A 300 -8.14 19.43 1.33
CA SER A 300 -7.03 19.69 0.40
C SER A 300 -5.76 18.93 0.82
N PRO A 301 -4.75 18.78 -0.07
CA PRO A 301 -3.49 18.12 0.26
C PRO A 301 -2.80 18.76 1.45
N MET A 302 -2.85 20.10 1.55
CA MET A 302 -2.34 20.85 2.69
C MET A 302 -3.04 20.46 4.00
N ALA A 303 -4.37 20.41 4.01
CA ALA A 303 -5.11 20.02 5.21
C ALA A 303 -4.78 18.57 5.63
N CYS A 304 -4.52 17.67 4.68
CA CYS A 304 -4.08 16.30 4.96
C CYS A 304 -2.72 16.25 5.67
N VAL A 305 -1.74 17.08 5.26
CA VAL A 305 -0.45 17.21 5.97
C VAL A 305 -0.67 17.69 7.40
N LEU A 306 -1.54 18.69 7.60
CA LEU A 306 -1.77 19.29 8.92
C LEU A 306 -2.43 18.31 9.89
N GLN A 307 -3.38 17.50 9.44
CA GLN A 307 -4.01 16.45 10.25
C GLN A 307 -3.03 15.35 10.66
N THR A 308 -2.02 15.06 9.83
CA THR A 308 -1.04 13.98 10.08
C THR A 308 0.24 14.47 10.73
N ALA A 309 0.46 15.78 10.80
CA ALA A 309 1.69 16.40 11.31
C ALA A 309 2.02 16.02 12.75
N ALA A 310 1.02 15.89 13.63
CA ALA A 310 1.23 15.55 15.03
C ALA A 310 1.82 14.14 15.21
N PHE A 311 1.40 13.19 14.38
CA PHE A 311 1.76 11.77 14.50
C PHE A 311 3.08 11.42 13.81
N LYS A 312 3.54 12.24 12.86
CA LYS A 312 4.66 11.94 11.96
C LYS A 312 5.77 12.99 12.02
N GLN A 313 6.18 13.37 13.23
CA GLN A 313 7.22 14.39 13.44
C GLN A 313 8.57 14.00 12.82
N ASP A 314 8.90 12.70 12.85
CA ASP A 314 10.13 12.13 12.29
C ASP A 314 10.28 12.37 10.78
N LEU A 315 9.17 12.58 10.07
CA LEU A 315 9.13 12.76 8.62
C LEU A 315 9.20 14.23 8.18
N MET A 316 9.47 15.16 9.11
CA MET A 316 9.61 16.58 8.83
C MET A 316 8.44 17.19 8.01
N PRO A 317 7.19 17.12 8.48
CA PRO A 317 6.00 17.56 7.75
C PRO A 317 6.02 19.06 7.37
N HIS A 318 6.82 19.87 8.06
CA HIS A 318 7.01 21.30 7.77
C HIS A 318 7.53 21.57 6.34
N LEU A 319 8.41 20.72 5.81
CA LEU A 319 8.92 20.86 4.44
C LEU A 319 7.84 20.65 3.38
N ASN A 320 6.83 19.82 3.68
CA ASN A 320 5.71 19.58 2.77
C ASN A 320 4.79 20.79 2.71
N VAL A 321 4.48 21.38 3.87
CA VAL A 321 3.68 22.62 3.93
C VAL A 321 4.41 23.75 3.20
N GLN A 322 5.72 23.87 3.40
CA GLN A 322 6.57 24.84 2.69
C GLN A 322 6.48 24.65 1.17
N SER A 323 6.66 23.42 0.70
CA SER A 323 6.61 23.07 -0.73
C SER A 323 5.24 23.38 -1.33
N LEU A 324 4.16 22.96 -0.68
CA LEU A 324 2.79 23.22 -1.13
C LEU A 324 2.49 24.72 -1.24
N LEU A 325 2.90 25.54 -0.26
CA LEU A 325 2.74 26.99 -0.31
C LEU A 325 3.57 27.65 -1.42
N ASN A 326 4.75 27.11 -1.72
CA ASN A 326 5.62 27.62 -2.79
C ASN A 326 5.11 27.29 -4.20
N HIS A 327 4.28 26.25 -4.33
CA HIS A 327 3.60 25.91 -5.58
C HIS A 327 2.18 26.51 -5.70
N GLY A 328 1.75 27.33 -4.73
CA GLY A 328 0.51 28.08 -4.82
C GLY A 328 -0.72 27.42 -4.18
N SER A 329 -0.52 26.56 -3.18
CA SER A 329 -1.63 26.03 -2.38
C SER A 329 -2.47 27.15 -1.76
N HIS A 330 -3.79 26.97 -1.74
CA HIS A 330 -4.69 27.87 -1.03
C HIS A 330 -4.32 28.00 0.45
N LYS A 331 -4.35 29.23 0.94
CA LYS A 331 -4.16 29.54 2.36
C LYS A 331 -5.40 29.12 3.13
N ILE A 332 -5.20 28.64 4.34
CA ILE A 332 -6.28 28.26 5.25
C ILE A 332 -7.10 29.50 5.60
N TRP A 333 -8.41 29.36 5.77
CA TRP A 333 -9.23 30.48 6.21
C TRP A 333 -8.80 30.93 7.63
N PRO A 334 -8.54 32.23 7.88
CA PRO A 334 -7.95 32.70 9.14
C PRO A 334 -8.74 32.32 10.41
N GLY A 335 -10.08 32.24 10.33
CA GLY A 335 -10.86 31.84 11.50
C GLY A 335 -10.96 30.32 11.71
N ALA A 336 -10.40 29.48 10.82
CA ALA A 336 -10.22 28.04 11.05
C ALA A 336 -8.82 27.71 11.60
N PHE A 337 -7.95 28.72 11.72
CA PHE A 337 -6.57 28.57 12.14
C PHE A 337 -6.42 28.04 13.57
N PHE A 338 -7.38 28.30 14.47
CA PHE A 338 -7.37 27.75 15.83
C PHE A 338 -7.37 26.21 15.84
N LYS A 339 -8.06 25.56 14.89
CA LYS A 339 -8.04 24.09 14.75
C LYS A 339 -6.68 23.60 14.30
N VAL A 340 -6.03 24.35 13.40
CA VAL A 340 -4.69 24.04 12.91
C VAL A 340 -3.68 24.17 14.05
N LEU A 341 -3.78 25.23 14.86
CA LEU A 341 -2.96 25.39 16.06
C LEU A 341 -3.12 24.21 17.03
N ALA A 342 -4.35 23.83 17.37
CA ALA A 342 -4.60 22.69 18.24
C ALA A 342 -3.98 21.39 17.68
N SER A 343 -4.13 21.14 16.38
CA SER A 343 -3.60 19.93 15.73
C SER A 343 -2.08 19.94 15.52
N CYS A 344 -1.47 21.10 15.29
CA CYS A 344 -0.06 21.26 14.91
C CYS A 344 0.79 21.85 16.04
N ALA A 345 0.27 21.98 17.26
CA ALA A 345 0.98 22.56 18.41
C ALA A 345 2.32 21.88 18.69
N ALA A 346 2.43 20.60 18.37
CA ALA A 346 3.63 19.79 18.54
C ALA A 346 4.74 20.08 17.49
N VAL A 347 4.44 20.82 16.42
CA VAL A 347 5.40 21.19 15.36
C VAL A 347 5.34 22.71 15.09
N PRO A 348 6.03 23.54 15.91
CA PRO A 348 5.96 25.00 15.80
C PRO A 348 6.43 25.53 14.44
N LYS A 349 7.34 24.81 13.77
CA LYS A 349 7.83 25.15 12.41
C LYS A 349 6.70 25.26 11.38
N ILE A 350 5.66 24.42 11.48
CA ILE A 350 4.50 24.49 10.57
C ILE A 350 3.71 25.78 10.82
N ILE A 351 3.49 26.11 12.09
CA ILE A 351 2.78 27.32 12.49
C ILE A 351 3.55 28.55 11.99
N GLU A 352 4.88 28.56 12.14
CA GLU A 352 5.75 29.60 11.63
C GLU A 352 5.56 29.82 10.13
N ILE A 353 5.70 28.75 9.33
CA ILE A 353 5.54 28.78 7.87
C ILE A 353 4.16 29.31 7.47
N LEU A 354 3.11 28.84 8.14
CA LEU A 354 1.75 29.27 7.86
C LEU A 354 1.55 30.74 8.19
N VAL A 355 1.90 31.20 9.40
CA VAL A 355 1.76 32.61 9.82
C VAL A 355 2.53 33.52 8.87
N ASN A 356 3.73 33.09 8.48
CA ASN A 356 4.59 33.76 7.53
C ASN A 356 4.00 33.89 6.12
N SER A 357 3.03 33.05 5.75
CA SER A 357 2.35 33.14 4.47
C SER A 357 1.25 34.22 4.42
N TYR A 358 0.79 34.75 5.56
CA TYR A 358 -0.29 35.75 5.62
C TYR A 358 0.26 37.17 5.78
N ASP A 359 -0.41 38.14 5.15
CA ASP A 359 -0.05 39.56 5.27
C ASP A 359 -0.44 40.11 6.64
N PHE A 360 -1.60 39.67 7.14
CA PHE A 360 -2.17 40.09 8.41
C PHE A 360 -3.02 38.97 9.00
N ILE A 361 -2.80 38.64 10.27
CA ILE A 361 -3.63 37.70 11.03
C ILE A 361 -3.98 38.36 12.35
N ARG A 362 -5.26 38.36 12.72
CA ARG A 362 -5.68 38.75 14.07
C ARG A 362 -5.58 37.55 14.98
N ILE A 363 -4.68 37.62 15.95
CA ILE A 363 -4.61 36.63 17.02
C ILE A 363 -5.77 36.91 17.98
N THR A 364 -6.58 35.88 18.23
CA THR A 364 -7.72 35.94 19.15
C THR A 364 -7.40 35.18 20.42
N GLU A 365 -8.02 35.52 21.56
CA GLU A 365 -7.86 34.81 22.84
C GLU A 365 -8.05 33.28 22.70
N LYS A 366 -8.95 32.85 21.81
CA LYS A 366 -9.18 31.44 21.45
C LYS A 366 -7.93 30.68 20.96
N TRP A 367 -6.87 31.38 20.55
CA TRP A 367 -5.62 30.74 20.15
C TRP A 367 -4.78 30.34 21.36
N VAL A 368 -4.84 31.13 22.43
CA VAL A 368 -4.16 30.82 23.70
C VAL A 368 -4.77 29.55 24.30
N ASP A 369 -6.11 29.49 24.34
CA ASP A 369 -6.85 28.32 24.84
C ASP A 369 -6.66 27.05 23.98
N ALA A 370 -6.29 27.20 22.71
CA ALA A 370 -6.14 26.09 21.77
C ALA A 370 -4.77 25.40 21.84
N VAL A 371 -3.76 26.02 22.48
CA VAL A 371 -2.42 25.45 22.60
C VAL A 371 -2.34 24.68 23.93
N PRO A 372 -2.05 23.36 23.91
CA PRO A 372 -1.83 22.61 25.14
C PRO A 372 -0.68 23.19 25.96
N GLU A 373 -0.86 23.33 27.28
CA GLU A 373 0.12 23.94 28.18
C GLU A 373 1.49 23.26 28.13
N ASP A 374 1.51 21.93 27.98
CA ASP A 374 2.74 21.13 27.84
C ASP A 374 3.57 21.57 26.63
N MET A 375 2.91 21.86 25.49
CA MET A 375 3.58 22.29 24.25
C MET A 375 3.97 23.75 24.28
N PHE A 376 3.20 24.58 24.99
CA PHE A 376 3.56 25.96 25.26
C PHE A 376 4.87 26.04 26.07
N GLN A 377 5.04 25.21 27.10
CA GLN A 377 6.26 25.18 27.91
C GLN A 377 7.47 24.69 27.12
N MET A 378 7.31 23.68 26.26
CA MET A 378 8.40 23.13 25.45
C MET A 378 8.90 24.10 24.36
N HIS A 379 8.04 24.96 23.83
CA HIS A 379 8.36 25.91 22.75
C HIS A 379 8.06 27.37 23.15
N LEU A 380 8.33 27.68 24.41
CA LEU A 380 8.10 28.97 25.05
C LEU A 380 8.57 30.19 24.22
N PRO A 381 9.82 30.25 23.72
CA PRO A 381 10.29 31.42 22.96
C PRO A 381 9.53 31.63 21.63
N PHE A 382 9.09 30.54 20.99
CA PHE A 382 8.34 30.63 19.76
C PHE A 382 6.93 31.17 20.02
N TYR A 383 6.22 30.60 21.00
CA TYR A 383 4.85 31.03 21.30
C TYR A 383 4.80 32.44 21.89
N GLU A 384 5.76 32.85 22.71
CA GLU A 384 5.88 34.24 23.15
C GLU A 384 6.07 35.20 21.97
N SER A 385 6.93 34.84 20.99
CA SER A 385 7.09 35.65 19.77
C SER A 385 5.81 35.72 18.95
N LEU A 386 5.06 34.61 18.87
CA LEU A 386 3.79 34.54 18.16
C LEU A 386 2.73 35.41 18.83
N PHE A 387 2.58 35.36 20.15
CA PHE A 387 1.60 36.17 20.87
C PHE A 387 1.99 37.66 20.93
N ALA A 388 3.28 37.99 20.91
CA ALA A 388 3.75 39.37 20.81
C ALA A 388 3.26 40.07 19.52
N LEU A 389 2.99 39.32 18.45
CA LEU A 389 2.42 39.85 17.19
C LEU A 389 0.98 40.36 17.35
N SER A 390 0.27 39.98 18.42
CA SER A 390 -1.07 40.53 18.69
C SER A 390 -1.01 42.04 18.97
N CYS A 391 0.13 42.52 19.46
CA CYS A 391 0.36 43.89 19.89
C CYS A 391 1.24 44.70 18.92
N SER A 392 1.80 44.10 17.86
CA SER A 392 2.77 44.75 16.96
C SER A 392 2.36 44.69 15.50
N THR A 393 2.84 45.66 14.70
CA THR A 393 2.70 45.63 13.23
C THR A 393 3.86 44.85 12.63
N ARG A 394 3.58 44.02 11.61
CA ARG A 394 4.62 43.22 10.93
C ARG A 394 5.65 44.12 10.26
N CYS A 395 6.92 43.72 10.28
CA CYS A 395 8.00 44.48 9.64
C CYS A 395 7.76 44.69 8.13
N LEU A 396 8.27 45.79 7.58
CA LEU A 396 8.20 46.09 6.15
C LEU A 396 8.77 44.95 5.29
N GLN A 397 9.82 44.27 5.77
CA GLN A 397 10.40 43.08 5.13
C GLN A 397 9.37 41.95 4.94
N HIS A 398 8.51 41.71 5.93
CA HIS A 398 7.44 40.71 5.84
C HIS A 398 6.39 41.12 4.80
N MET A 399 6.00 42.40 4.80
CA MET A 399 5.08 42.95 3.79
C MET A 399 5.66 42.82 2.37
N CYS A 400 6.95 43.09 2.19
CA CYS A 400 7.65 42.89 0.93
C CYS A 400 7.62 41.41 0.49
N ARG A 401 7.91 40.47 1.41
CA ARG A 401 7.78 39.03 1.10
C ARG A 401 6.39 38.68 0.62
N CYS A 402 5.37 39.11 1.34
CA CYS A 402 3.98 38.87 0.98
C CYS A 402 3.62 39.44 -0.40
N ALA A 403 4.04 40.67 -0.68
CA ALA A 403 3.84 41.31 -1.98
C ALA A 403 4.53 40.54 -3.12
N ILE A 404 5.80 40.15 -2.91
CA ILE A 404 6.58 39.35 -3.86
C ILE A 404 5.91 38.00 -4.14
N ARG A 405 5.49 37.29 -3.09
CA ARG A 405 4.80 36.00 -3.22
C ARG A 405 3.43 36.14 -3.89
N LYS A 406 2.71 37.24 -3.68
CA LYS A 406 1.47 37.53 -4.42
C LYS A 406 1.72 37.72 -5.91
N GLN A 407 2.82 38.36 -6.29
CA GLN A 407 3.18 38.54 -7.70
C GLN A 407 3.60 37.23 -8.36
N PHE A 408 4.35 36.37 -7.66
CA PHE A 408 4.83 35.11 -8.21
C PHE A 408 3.85 33.92 -8.07
N ALA A 409 2.85 34.02 -7.19
CA ALA A 409 1.77 33.04 -6.96
C ALA A 409 2.26 31.57 -6.99
N ASN A 410 2.01 30.85 -8.07
CA ASN A 410 2.27 29.41 -8.19
C ASN A 410 3.72 29.08 -8.61
N GLN A 411 4.50 30.08 -9.02
CA GLN A 411 5.86 29.91 -9.54
C GLN A 411 6.94 30.38 -8.56
N CYS A 412 6.61 30.55 -7.28
CA CYS A 412 7.58 30.99 -6.27
C CYS A 412 8.82 30.06 -6.22
N HIS A 413 8.62 28.75 -6.37
CA HIS A 413 9.71 27.77 -6.39
C HIS A 413 10.70 27.95 -7.56
N HIS A 414 10.25 28.39 -8.74
CA HIS A 414 11.10 28.55 -9.92
C HIS A 414 11.70 29.96 -10.03
N LEU A 415 10.92 30.99 -9.67
CA LEU A 415 11.31 32.38 -9.88
C LEU A 415 12.20 32.95 -8.76
N ILE A 416 12.02 32.52 -7.51
CA ILE A 416 12.82 33.02 -6.38
C ILE A 416 14.31 32.67 -6.53
N PRO A 417 14.71 31.44 -6.92
CA PRO A 417 16.12 31.11 -7.12
C PRO A 417 16.79 31.90 -8.26
N LEU A 418 16.03 32.40 -9.22
CA LEU A 418 16.53 33.18 -10.36
C LEU A 418 16.78 34.65 -10.01
N LEU A 419 16.33 35.11 -8.84
CA LEU A 419 16.54 36.49 -8.40
C LEU A 419 18.00 36.69 -7.95
N PRO A 420 18.66 37.80 -8.33
CA PRO A 420 20.02 38.14 -7.92
C PRO A 420 20.04 38.67 -6.47
N ILE A 421 19.63 37.83 -5.52
CA ILE A 421 19.44 38.15 -4.11
C ILE A 421 20.29 37.18 -3.27
N PRO A 422 20.87 37.60 -2.13
CA PRO A 422 21.57 36.69 -1.20
C PRO A 422 20.74 35.45 -0.82
N LYS A 423 21.42 34.32 -0.66
CA LYS A 423 20.78 33.03 -0.32
C LYS A 423 19.92 33.08 0.95
N SER A 424 20.30 33.88 1.94
CA SER A 424 19.51 34.09 3.17
C SER A 424 18.14 34.70 2.89
N LEU A 425 18.07 35.71 2.03
CA LEU A 425 16.82 36.34 1.63
C LEU A 425 15.99 35.43 0.70
N GLN A 426 16.63 34.62 -0.15
CA GLN A 426 15.92 33.59 -0.93
C GLN A 426 15.23 32.57 0.00
N LYS A 427 15.94 32.10 1.03
CA LYS A 427 15.41 31.20 2.07
C LYS A 427 14.25 31.81 2.84
N TYR A 428 14.36 33.09 3.20
CA TYR A 428 13.29 33.86 3.83
C TYR A 428 12.03 33.98 2.95
N LEU A 429 12.21 34.22 1.65
CA LEU A 429 11.11 34.26 0.67
C LEU A 429 10.47 32.88 0.45
N LEU A 430 11.25 31.80 0.54
CA LEU A 430 10.81 30.41 0.43
C LEU A 430 10.18 29.84 1.71
N LEU A 431 10.03 30.65 2.76
CA LEU A 431 9.43 30.27 4.05
C LEU A 431 10.24 29.21 4.81
N GLU A 432 11.58 29.28 4.81
CA GLU A 432 12.36 28.45 5.75
C GLU A 432 12.08 28.88 7.21
N PRO A 433 11.85 27.93 8.14
CA PRO A 433 11.58 28.28 9.54
C PRO A 433 12.89 28.67 10.26
N GLU A 434 12.89 29.87 10.85
CA GLU A 434 14.01 30.43 11.63
C GLU A 434 13.78 30.24 13.15
N GLY A 435 12.59 29.78 13.56
CA GLY A 435 12.22 29.54 14.96
C GLY A 435 11.78 30.80 15.72
N LEU A 436 11.75 31.95 15.05
CA LEU A 436 11.29 33.24 15.57
C LEU A 436 10.45 33.95 14.51
N ILE A 437 9.34 34.53 14.93
CA ILE A 437 8.47 35.30 14.04
C ILE A 437 8.74 36.80 14.27
N PHE A 438 9.49 37.43 13.35
CA PHE A 438 9.81 38.87 13.36
C PHE A 438 8.73 39.72 12.70
#